data_AF-A0A5Q0UFU7-F1
#
_entry.id   AF-A0A5Q0UFU7-F1
#
_cell.length_a   1.000
_cell.length_b   1.000
_cell.length_c   1.000
_cell.angle_alpha   90.00
_cell.angle_beta   90.00
_cell.angle_gamma   90.00
#
_symmetry.space_group_name_H-M   'P 1'
#
loop_
_entity.id
_entity.type
_entity.pdbx_description
1 polymer ?
#
loop_
_entity_poly.entity_id
_entity_poly.type
_entity_poly.pdbx_seq_one_letter_code
_entity_poly.pdbx_strand_id
1 'polypeptide(L)'
;MAQEVEEMDLRRSIVDAKDGNERKFKVFTGQFYVMRSALRYFCVKKKMSFTSSKIADNFPVSAPVTGSCLKILEELGVVEARTESSSPNRYMPEDVNMERMQKVEEVLIDNYEIDEFLP
;
A
#
# COMPACT_ATOMS: atom_id res chain seq x y z
N MET A 1 -15.80 -16.21 -12.69
CA MET A 1 -16.72 -15.08 -12.89
C MET A 1 -16.51 -13.97 -11.86
N ALA A 2 -16.94 -14.08 -10.59
CA ALA A 2 -16.78 -12.96 -9.63
C ALA A 2 -15.30 -12.61 -9.31
N GLN A 3 -14.47 -13.63 -9.14
CA GLN A 3 -13.04 -13.45 -8.84
C GLN A 3 -12.24 -12.87 -10.02
N GLU A 4 -12.58 -13.26 -11.25
CA GLU A 4 -11.96 -12.72 -12.48
C GLU A 4 -12.33 -11.25 -12.70
N VAL A 5 -13.56 -10.86 -12.38
CA VAL A 5 -14.00 -9.45 -12.45
C VAL A 5 -13.23 -8.60 -11.44
N GLU A 6 -13.08 -9.08 -10.20
CA GLU A 6 -12.33 -8.37 -9.16
C GLU A 6 -10.85 -8.20 -9.53
N GLU A 7 -10.23 -9.21 -10.15
CA GLU A 7 -8.83 -9.13 -10.62
C GLU A 7 -8.67 -8.11 -11.76
N MET A 8 -9.59 -8.12 -12.74
CA MET A 8 -9.60 -7.13 -13.81
C MET A 8 -9.78 -5.70 -13.28
N ASP A 9 -10.65 -5.51 -12.28
CA ASP A 9 -10.88 -4.22 -11.64
C ASP A 9 -9.64 -3.73 -10.88
N LEU A 10 -8.89 -4.64 -10.23
CA LEU A 10 -7.64 -4.30 -9.57
C LEU A 10 -6.55 -3.91 -10.58
N ARG A 11 -6.38 -4.68 -11.66
CA ARG A 11 -5.43 -4.36 -12.74
C ARG A 11 -5.71 -2.97 -13.31
N ARG A 12 -6.98 -2.66 -13.54
CA ARG A 12 -7.41 -1.34 -14.01
C ARG A 12 -7.12 -0.25 -12.98
N SER A 13 -7.42 -0.48 -11.71
CA SER A 13 -7.13 0.47 -10.62
C SER A 13 -5.64 0.78 -10.50
N ILE A 14 -4.76 -0.19 -10.75
CA ILE A 14 -3.30 -0.01 -10.77
C ILE A 14 -2.89 0.86 -11.97
N VAL A 15 -3.45 0.63 -13.16
CA VAL A 15 -3.23 1.49 -14.33
C VAL A 15 -3.70 2.91 -14.07
N ASP A 16 -4.90 3.07 -13.51
CA ASP A 16 -5.47 4.38 -13.20
C ASP A 16 -4.63 5.14 -12.16
N ALA A 17 -4.12 4.44 -11.13
CA ALA A 17 -3.21 5.02 -10.13
C ALA A 17 -1.86 5.45 -10.75
N LYS A 18 -1.36 4.67 -11.72
CA LYS A 18 -0.15 5.01 -12.47
C LYS A 18 -0.35 6.23 -13.35
N ASP A 19 -1.42 6.28 -14.13
CA ASP A 19 -1.68 7.36 -15.09
C ASP A 19 -2.09 8.66 -14.38
N GLY A 20 -2.90 8.56 -13.32
CA GLY A 20 -3.34 9.70 -12.53
C GLY A 20 -2.27 10.28 -11.60
N ASN A 21 -1.22 9.50 -11.27
CA ASN A 21 -0.23 9.91 -10.28
C ASN A 21 1.18 9.32 -10.50
N GLU A 22 1.68 9.36 -11.73
CA GLU A 22 2.91 8.69 -12.16
C GLU A 22 4.09 8.87 -11.18
N ARG A 23 4.31 10.09 -10.70
CA ARG A 23 5.40 10.38 -9.75
C ARG A 23 5.24 9.63 -8.43
N LYS A 24 4.03 9.63 -7.84
CA LYS A 24 3.79 8.90 -6.59
C LYS A 24 3.78 7.40 -6.81
N PHE A 25 3.27 6.95 -7.95
CA PHE A 25 3.29 5.54 -8.32
C PHE A 25 4.72 5.01 -8.41
N LYS A 26 5.63 5.72 -9.08
CA LYS A 26 7.07 5.39 -9.12
C LYS A 26 7.73 5.34 -7.74
N VAL A 27 7.34 6.26 -6.86
CA VAL A 27 7.82 6.27 -5.46
C VAL A 27 7.28 5.05 -4.72
N PHE A 28 6.02 4.70 -4.93
CA PHE A 28 5.39 3.53 -4.32
C PHE A 28 6.05 2.22 -4.76
N THR A 29 6.23 1.99 -6.07
CA THR A 29 6.86 0.77 -6.59
C THR A 29 8.30 0.63 -6.08
N GLY A 30 9.07 1.73 -6.08
CA GLY A 30 10.43 1.75 -5.52
C GLY A 30 10.50 1.53 -3.99
N GLN A 31 9.38 1.61 -3.27
CA GLN A 31 9.31 1.38 -1.81
C GLN A 31 8.37 0.22 -1.45
N PHE A 32 7.91 -0.56 -2.42
CA PHE A 32 6.83 -1.52 -2.25
C PHE A 32 7.10 -2.51 -1.11
N TYR A 33 8.27 -3.14 -1.13
CA TYR A 33 8.67 -4.13 -0.13
C TYR A 33 8.87 -3.56 1.27
N VAL A 34 9.35 -2.31 1.37
CA VAL A 34 9.45 -1.59 2.65
C VAL A 34 8.06 -1.34 3.21
N MET A 35 7.13 -0.88 2.36
CA MET A 35 5.75 -0.61 2.76
C MET A 35 4.99 -1.90 3.13
N ARG A 36 5.13 -2.98 2.35
CA ARG A 36 4.56 -4.31 2.67
C ARG A 36 5.04 -4.81 4.02
N SER A 37 6.34 -4.68 4.29
CA SER A 37 6.94 -5.06 5.57
C SER A 37 6.44 -4.19 6.73
N ALA A 38 6.29 -2.88 6.50
CA ALA A 38 5.76 -1.95 7.49
C ALA A 38 4.31 -2.27 7.86
N LEU A 39 3.44 -2.48 6.86
CA LEU A 39 2.05 -2.88 7.09
C LEU A 39 1.99 -4.19 7.87
N ARG A 40 2.75 -5.22 7.46
CA ARG A 40 2.79 -6.50 8.19
C ARG A 40 3.28 -6.32 9.63
N TYR A 41 4.28 -5.48 9.88
CA TYR A 41 4.79 -5.22 11.22
C TYR A 41 3.73 -4.59 12.12
N PHE A 42 3.05 -3.54 11.67
CA PHE A 42 2.04 -2.86 12.47
C PHE A 42 0.76 -3.67 12.61
N CYS A 43 0.34 -4.38 11.57
CA CYS A 43 -0.94 -5.08 11.56
C CYS A 43 -0.86 -6.47 12.21
N VAL A 44 0.15 -7.26 11.84
CA VAL A 44 0.26 -8.66 12.30
C VAL A 44 1.06 -8.76 13.59
N LYS A 45 2.24 -8.13 13.63
CA LYS A 45 3.18 -8.31 14.76
C LYS A 45 2.84 -7.42 15.96
N LYS A 46 2.58 -6.13 15.73
CA LYS A 46 2.32 -5.17 16.79
C LYS A 46 0.84 -4.99 17.12
N LYS A 47 -0.06 -5.29 16.18
CA LYS A 47 -1.51 -5.05 16.27
C LYS A 47 -1.82 -3.63 16.78
N MET A 48 -1.17 -2.64 16.17
CA MET A 48 -1.29 -1.25 16.60
C MET A 48 -1.51 -0.28 15.45
N SER A 49 -2.25 0.80 15.73
CA SER A 49 -2.44 1.89 14.78
C SER A 49 -1.12 2.53 14.36
N PHE A 50 -1.09 3.07 13.15
CA PHE A 50 0.08 3.72 12.59
C PHE A 50 -0.30 4.96 11.78
N THR A 51 0.72 5.79 11.55
CA THR A 51 0.70 6.99 10.72
C THR A 51 1.91 6.96 9.81
N SER A 52 1.98 7.88 8.84
CA SER A 52 3.15 8.01 7.97
C SER A 52 4.44 8.24 8.76
N SER A 53 4.41 9.10 9.79
CA SER A 53 5.56 9.37 10.66
C SER A 53 5.99 8.12 11.43
N LYS A 54 5.04 7.37 12.00
CA LYS A 54 5.36 6.19 12.79
C LYS A 54 6.01 5.08 11.96
N ILE A 55 5.60 4.93 10.70
CA ILE A 55 6.29 4.03 9.77
C ILE A 55 7.71 4.55 9.50
N ALA A 56 7.87 5.84 9.21
CA ALA A 56 9.19 6.43 8.94
C ALA A 56 10.15 6.32 10.14
N ASP A 57 9.66 6.31 11.37
CA ASP A 57 10.48 6.11 12.57
C ASP A 57 10.97 4.65 12.73
N ASN A 58 10.32 3.68 12.07
CA ASN A 58 10.60 2.25 12.23
C ASN A 58 11.18 1.59 10.97
N PHE A 59 11.12 2.24 9.82
CA PHE A 59 11.49 1.69 8.51
C PHE A 59 12.34 2.71 7.72
N PRO A 60 13.20 2.25 6.79
CA PRO A 60 14.13 3.13 6.06
C PRO A 60 13.44 3.93 4.95
N VAL A 61 12.43 4.73 5.31
CA VAL A 61 11.61 5.52 4.39
C VAL A 61 11.20 6.83 5.08
N SER A 62 11.19 7.95 4.35
CA SER A 62 10.83 9.24 4.94
C SER A 62 9.31 9.40 5.09
N ALA A 63 8.86 10.18 6.08
CA ALA A 63 7.42 10.40 6.31
C ALA A 63 6.65 10.94 5.09
N PRO A 64 7.18 11.86 4.25
CA PRO A 64 6.51 12.29 3.02
C PRO A 64 6.40 11.18 1.97
N VAL A 65 7.42 10.33 1.85
CA VAL A 65 7.42 9.18 0.94
C VAL A 65 6.38 8.17 1.41
N THR A 66 6.38 7.83 2.70
CA THR A 66 5.36 6.97 3.30
C THR A 66 3.96 7.50 3.08
N GLY A 67 3.73 8.80 3.30
CA GLY A 67 2.44 9.43 3.07
C GLY A 67 1.99 9.35 1.60
N SER A 68 2.93 9.41 0.66
CA SER A 68 2.62 9.23 -0.77
C SER A 68 2.28 7.77 -1.09
N CYS A 69 3.01 6.82 -0.52
CA CYS A 69 2.74 5.39 -0.69
C CYS A 69 1.39 4.99 -0.08
N LEU A 70 1.05 5.50 1.11
CA LEU A 70 -0.22 5.22 1.77
C LEU A 70 -1.42 5.74 0.96
N LYS A 71 -1.28 6.87 0.26
CA LYS A 71 -2.32 7.36 -0.65
C LYS A 71 -2.56 6.42 -1.84
N ILE A 72 -1.50 5.91 -2.45
CA ILE A 72 -1.63 4.89 -3.51
C ILE A 72 -2.28 3.63 -2.95
N LEU A 73 -1.86 3.19 -1.76
CA LEU A 73 -2.46 2.02 -1.11
C LEU A 73 -3.93 2.21 -0.73
N GLU A 74 -4.34 3.45 -0.40
CA GLU A 74 -5.74 3.82 -0.17
C GLU A 74 -6.54 3.79 -1.46
N GLU A 75 -6.03 4.39 -2.55
CA GLU A 75 -6.62 4.32 -3.90
C GLU A 75 -6.78 2.86 -4.38
N LEU A 76 -5.81 2.00 -4.03
CA LEU A 76 -5.85 0.58 -4.33
C LEU A 76 -6.70 -0.23 -3.34
N GLY A 77 -7.30 0.37 -2.31
CA GLY A 77 -8.15 -0.31 -1.33
C GLY A 77 -7.41 -1.26 -0.38
N VAL A 78 -6.09 -1.10 -0.21
CA VAL A 78 -5.28 -1.89 0.71
C VAL A 78 -5.38 -1.36 2.15
N VAL A 79 -5.52 -0.05 2.31
CA VAL A 79 -5.65 0.62 3.61
C VAL A 79 -6.79 1.63 3.57
N GLU A 80 -7.39 1.91 4.72
CA GLU A 80 -8.39 2.97 4.87
C GLU A 80 -7.95 3.95 5.97
N ALA A 81 -7.97 5.25 5.65
CA ALA A 81 -7.62 6.29 6.61
C ALA A 81 -8.83 6.66 7.47
N ARG A 82 -8.65 6.69 8.81
CA ARG A 82 -9.67 7.25 9.71
C ARG A 82 -9.60 8.77 9.68
N THR A 83 -10.53 9.37 8.94
CA THR A 83 -10.68 10.83 8.76
C THR A 83 -11.35 11.52 9.95
N GLU A 84 -12.06 10.78 10.80
CA GLU A 84 -12.75 11.30 11.99
C GLU A 84 -11.85 11.48 13.23
N SER A 85 -10.53 11.35 13.10
CA SER A 85 -9.60 11.47 14.23
C SER A 85 -8.87 12.82 14.25
N SER A 86 -8.49 13.28 15.44
CA SER A 86 -7.73 14.53 15.67
C SER A 86 -6.32 14.55 15.04
N SER A 87 -5.88 13.44 14.43
CA SER A 87 -4.64 13.31 13.69
C SER A 87 -4.96 12.97 12.23
N PRO A 88 -4.57 13.80 11.24
CA PRO A 88 -4.82 13.47 9.85
C PRO A 88 -4.15 12.13 9.48
N ASN A 89 -4.94 11.24 8.87
CA ASN A 89 -4.52 9.97 8.27
C ASN A 89 -3.93 8.94 9.23
N ARG A 90 -4.72 8.54 10.25
CA ARG A 90 -4.43 7.36 11.08
C ARG A 90 -4.98 6.09 10.43
N TYR A 91 -4.18 5.03 10.42
CA TYR A 91 -4.54 3.72 9.88
C TYR A 91 -4.57 2.69 11.00
N MET A 92 -5.56 1.80 10.94
CA MET A 92 -5.79 0.80 11.97
C MET A 92 -5.50 -0.60 11.42
N PRO A 93 -4.89 -1.49 12.22
CA PRO A 93 -4.56 -2.86 11.82
C PRO A 93 -5.70 -3.64 11.17
N GLU A 94 -6.91 -3.50 11.73
CA GLU A 94 -8.11 -4.20 11.30
C GLU A 94 -8.61 -3.73 9.92
N ASP A 95 -8.25 -2.52 9.52
CA ASP A 95 -8.69 -1.87 8.27
C ASP A 95 -7.65 -2.06 7.14
N VAL A 96 -6.64 -2.93 7.34
CA VAL A 96 -5.61 -3.25 6.33
C VAL A 96 -5.88 -4.59 5.67
N ASN A 97 -6.10 -4.57 4.36
CA ASN A 97 -6.33 -5.76 3.55
C ASN A 97 -5.01 -6.34 3.02
N MET A 98 -4.40 -7.24 3.81
CA MET A 98 -3.14 -7.90 3.44
C MET A 98 -3.28 -8.88 2.27
N GLU A 99 -4.46 -9.46 2.05
CA GLU A 99 -4.71 -10.31 0.88
C GLU A 99 -4.70 -9.46 -0.40
N ARG A 100 -5.32 -8.28 -0.35
CA ARG A 100 -5.30 -7.34 -1.48
C ARG A 100 -3.90 -6.78 -1.73
N MET A 101 -3.11 -6.53 -0.69
CA MET A 101 -1.69 -6.19 -0.85
C MET A 101 -0.91 -7.27 -1.61
N GLN A 102 -1.24 -8.56 -1.38
CA GLN A 102 -0.64 -9.67 -2.12
C GLN A 102 -1.05 -9.66 -3.59
N LYS A 103 -2.34 -9.44 -3.90
CA LYS A 103 -2.81 -9.32 -5.29
C LYS A 103 -2.19 -8.12 -6.01
N VAL A 104 -1.98 -7.01 -5.30
CA VAL A 104 -1.25 -5.84 -5.85
C VAL A 104 0.18 -6.21 -6.20
N GLU A 105 0.88 -6.96 -5.34
CA GLU A 105 2.23 -7.46 -5.64
C GLU A 105 2.26 -8.26 -6.94
N GLU A 106 1.36 -9.23 -7.08
CA GLU A 106 1.28 -10.11 -8.27
C GLU A 106 1.11 -9.27 -9.55
N VAL A 107 0.17 -8.31 -9.55
CA VAL A 107 -0.06 -7.46 -10.72
C VAL A 107 1.13 -6.53 -11.02
N LEU A 108 1.81 -6.01 -9.99
CA LEU A 108 3.00 -5.17 -10.20
C LEU A 108 4.16 -5.98 -10.77
N ILE A 109 4.34 -7.23 -10.35
CA ILE A 109 5.34 -8.15 -10.91
C ILE A 109 5.01 -8.47 -12.37
N ASP A 110 3.75 -8.84 -12.67
CA ASP A 110 3.28 -9.14 -14.02
C ASP A 110 3.52 -7.98 -15.00
N ASN A 111 3.40 -6.75 -14.48
CA ASN A 111 3.59 -5.52 -15.26
C ASN A 111 5.06 -5.03 -15.28
N TYR A 112 6.00 -5.77 -14.68
CA TYR A 112 7.40 -5.39 -14.55
C TYR A 112 7.63 -4.05 -13.82
N GLU A 113 6.73 -3.71 -12.90
CA GLU A 113 6.82 -2.49 -12.08
C GLU A 113 7.67 -2.69 -10.83
N ILE A 114 7.76 -3.94 -10.35
CA ILE A 114 8.64 -4.38 -9.27
C ILE A 114 9.26 -5.73 -9.64
N ASP A 115 10.44 -6.01 -9.09
CA ASP A 115 11.08 -7.32 -9.25
C ASP A 115 10.38 -8.36 -8.36
N GLU A 116 10.32 -9.61 -8.83
CA GLU A 116 9.89 -10.73 -8.01
C GLU A 116 10.93 -10.99 -6.90
N PHE A 117 10.49 -10.93 -5.64
CA PHE A 117 11.33 -11.34 -4.52
C PHE A 117 11.30 -12.87 -4.39
N LEU A 118 12.24 -13.54 -5.05
CA LEU A 118 12.45 -14.97 -4.88
C LEU A 118 12.92 -15.26 -3.43
N PRO A 119 12.25 -16.17 -2.70
CA PRO A 119 12.56 -16.48 -1.29
C PRO A 119 13.91 -17.15 -1.09
#